data_AF-A0A3M2SKP1-F1
#
_entry.id   AF-A0A3M2SKP1-F1
#
_cell.length_a   1.000
_cell.length_b   1.000
_cell.length_c   1.000
_cell.angle_alpha   90.00
_cell.angle_beta   90.00
_cell.angle_gamma   90.00
#
_symmetry.space_group_name_H-M   'P 1'
#
loop_
_entity.id
_entity.type
_entity.pdbx_description
1 polymer ?
#
loop_
_entity_poly.entity_id
_entity_poly.type
_entity_poly.pdbx_seq_one_letter_code
_entity_poly.pdbx_strand_id
1 'polypeptide(L)'
;MQNGLLLCTAIISVAHGYVRIARQIDNEATRCSEMNQMKVLDVKDSFSQSVETFTLETGPQEWKLLAMKMVRAEVFGVSGGSRPCFASTVTQLERRQKSWHADPPGAFFPDSYRTTDDSPSCLRLLKDARGIVACLDDDPSPSNLG
;
A
#
# COMPACT_ATOMS: atom_id res chain seq x y z
N MET A 1 -19.43 -14.34 -8.10
CA MET A 1 -18.05 -13.99 -8.52
C MET A 1 -17.80 -12.48 -8.75
N GLN A 2 -18.78 -11.67 -9.18
CA GLN A 2 -18.57 -10.24 -9.49
C GLN A 2 -17.98 -9.40 -8.33
N ASN A 3 -18.44 -9.60 -7.10
CA ASN A 3 -17.94 -8.83 -5.95
C ASN A 3 -16.45 -9.09 -5.65
N GLY A 4 -15.98 -10.33 -5.83
CA GLY A 4 -14.58 -10.68 -5.61
C GLY A 4 -13.67 -10.05 -6.65
N LEU A 5 -14.08 -10.07 -7.92
CA LEU A 5 -13.36 -9.42 -9.01
C LEU A 5 -13.31 -7.90 -8.83
N LEU A 6 -14.43 -7.27 -8.44
CA LEU A 6 -14.50 -5.85 -8.16
C LEU A 6 -13.52 -5.43 -7.04
N LEU A 7 -13.46 -6.21 -5.96
CA LEU A 7 -12.52 -5.97 -4.87
C LEU A 7 -11.07 -6.10 -5.34
N CYS A 8 -10.73 -7.08 -6.17
CA CYS A 8 -9.39 -7.20 -6.76
C CYS A 8 -9.01 -5.99 -7.62
N THR A 9 -9.93 -5.54 -8.46
CA THR A 9 -9.72 -4.36 -9.30
C THR A 9 -9.52 -3.10 -8.46
N ALA A 10 -10.27 -2.95 -7.36
CA ALA A 10 -10.08 -1.85 -6.42
C ALA A 10 -8.68 -1.93 -5.77
N ILE A 11 -8.25 -3.12 -5.33
CA ILE A 11 -6.92 -3.34 -4.73
C ILE A 11 -5.79 -3.02 -5.70
N ILE A 12 -5.88 -3.43 -6.97
CA ILE A 12 -4.90 -3.04 -8.00
C ILE A 12 -4.88 -1.52 -8.19
N SER A 13 -6.06 -0.90 -8.22
CA SER A 13 -6.16 0.56 -8.39
C SER A 13 -5.47 1.30 -7.24
N VAL A 14 -5.63 0.79 -6.01
CA VAL A 14 -4.92 1.29 -4.82
C VAL A 14 -3.41 1.05 -4.92
N ALA A 15 -2.97 -0.13 -5.38
CA ALA A 15 -1.54 -0.42 -5.61
C ALA A 15 -0.91 0.58 -6.59
N HIS A 16 -1.56 0.84 -7.73
CA HIS A 16 -1.13 1.89 -8.66
C HIS A 16 -1.18 3.29 -8.04
N GLY A 17 -2.14 3.55 -7.16
CA GLY A 17 -2.23 4.77 -6.37
C GLY A 17 -0.97 5.03 -5.56
N TYR A 18 -0.47 4.03 -4.82
CA TYR A 18 0.78 4.17 -4.05
C TYR A 18 1.99 4.46 -4.94
N VAL A 19 2.13 3.77 -6.07
CA VAL A 19 3.22 4.04 -7.03
C VAL A 19 3.12 5.47 -7.59
N ARG A 20 1.90 5.95 -7.88
CA ARG A 20 1.69 7.33 -8.31
C ARG A 20 2.07 8.34 -7.22
N ILE A 21 1.69 8.08 -5.97
CA ILE A 21 2.05 8.94 -4.83
C ILE A 21 3.57 9.01 -4.68
N ALA A 22 4.26 7.86 -4.72
CA ALA A 22 5.72 7.80 -4.67
C ALA A 22 6.37 8.64 -5.78
N ARG A 23 5.90 8.51 -7.04
CA ARG A 23 6.38 9.35 -8.16
C ARG A 23 6.12 10.83 -7.94
N GLN A 24 4.97 11.21 -7.38
CA GLN A 24 4.66 12.61 -7.09
C GLN A 24 5.58 13.19 -6.01
N ILE A 25 5.90 12.40 -4.98
CA ILE A 25 6.89 12.78 -3.96
C ILE A 25 8.26 13.05 -4.62
N ASP A 26 8.70 12.17 -5.54
CA ASP A 26 9.97 12.33 -6.24
C ASP A 26 10.02 13.58 -7.12
N ASN A 27 8.96 13.80 -7.92
CA ASN A 27 8.83 14.98 -8.76
C ASN A 27 8.81 16.27 -7.91
N GLU A 28 8.10 16.25 -6.79
CA GLU A 28 7.98 17.41 -5.91
C GLU A 28 9.29 17.75 -5.20
N ALA A 29 10.03 16.73 -4.77
CA ALA A 29 11.35 16.91 -4.19
C ALA A 29 12.34 17.53 -5.20
N THR A 30 12.32 17.06 -6.44
CA THR A 30 13.11 17.62 -7.54
C THR A 30 12.74 19.08 -7.78
N ARG A 31 11.44 19.38 -7.93
CA ARG A 31 10.92 20.73 -8.15
C ARG A 31 11.33 21.71 -7.03
N CYS A 32 11.22 21.30 -5.76
CA CYS A 32 11.62 22.15 -4.64
C CYS A 32 13.12 22.30 -4.52
N SER A 33 13.91 21.29 -4.91
CA SER A 33 15.37 21.40 -5.00
C SER A 33 15.81 22.41 -6.06
N GLU A 34 15.16 22.42 -7.23
CA GLU A 34 15.44 23.37 -8.32
C GLU A 34 15.10 24.81 -7.94
N MET A 35 14.03 25.02 -7.18
CA MET A 35 13.60 26.35 -6.73
C MET A 35 14.17 26.77 -5.37
N ASN A 36 15.04 25.95 -4.77
CA ASN A 36 15.62 26.17 -3.45
C ASN A 36 14.56 26.46 -2.35
N GLN A 37 13.44 25.72 -2.40
CA GLN A 37 12.32 25.87 -1.47
C GLN A 37 12.39 24.83 -0.36
N MET A 38 12.15 25.27 0.88
CA MET A 38 11.98 24.38 2.03
C MET A 38 10.59 23.76 2.05
N LYS A 39 10.45 22.62 2.73
CA LYS A 39 9.20 21.89 2.92
C LYS A 39 8.78 21.91 4.37
N VAL A 40 7.52 22.24 4.60
CA VAL A 40 6.91 22.21 5.92
C VAL A 40 6.21 20.86 6.11
N LEU A 41 6.56 20.15 7.19
CA LEU A 41 5.91 18.92 7.62
C LEU A 41 5.11 19.21 8.90
N ASP A 42 3.79 19.02 8.83
CA ASP A 42 2.93 19.09 10.00
C ASP A 42 2.65 17.67 10.53
N VAL A 43 3.12 17.39 11.72
CA VAL A 43 2.84 16.16 12.44
C VAL A 43 1.68 16.43 13.41
N LYS A 44 0.58 15.72 13.20
CA LYS A 44 -0.61 15.78 14.05
C LYS A 44 -0.86 14.42 14.67
N ASP A 45 -0.98 14.37 15.99
CA ASP A 45 -1.47 13.17 16.65
C ASP A 45 -3.00 13.09 16.49
N SER A 46 -3.45 12.08 15.75
CA SER A 46 -4.89 11.86 15.50
C SER A 46 -5.63 11.28 16.71
N PHE A 47 -4.93 10.85 17.75
CA PHE A 47 -5.51 10.22 18.96
C PHE A 47 -5.59 11.18 20.15
N SER A 48 -4.89 12.30 20.12
CA SER A 48 -4.94 13.31 21.17
C SER A 48 -6.02 14.35 20.84
N GLN A 49 -6.90 14.68 21.80
CA GLN A 49 -7.82 15.81 21.69
C GLN A 49 -7.09 17.18 21.80
N SER A 50 -5.78 17.16 22.07
CA SER A 50 -4.93 18.34 22.08
C SER A 50 -4.54 18.76 20.67
N VAL A 51 -4.73 20.04 20.36
CA VAL A 51 -4.40 20.69 19.07
C VAL A 51 -2.90 20.98 18.96
N GLU A 52 -2.04 20.14 19.56
CA GLU A 52 -0.60 20.32 19.45
C GLU A 52 -0.13 19.79 18.10
N THR A 53 0.09 20.72 17.18
CA THR A 53 0.67 20.45 15.87
C THR A 53 2.16 20.73 15.96
N PHE A 54 2.97 19.73 15.66
CA PHE A 54 4.41 19.91 15.52
C PHE A 54 4.72 20.21 14.06
N THR A 55 5.26 21.39 13.80
CA THR A 55 5.64 21.84 12.45
C THR A 55 7.16 21.81 12.32
N LEU A 56 7.66 21.14 11.28
CA LEU A 56 9.08 21.01 10.99
C LEU A 56 9.39 21.52 9.58
N GLU A 57 10.32 22.44 9.46
CA GLU A 57 10.90 22.82 8.17
C GLU A 57 12.04 21.85 7.82
N THR A 58 11.97 21.27 6.63
CA THR A 58 12.89 20.24 6.14
C THR A 58 13.37 20.59 4.74
N GLY A 59 14.59 20.17 4.41
CA GLY A 59 15.08 20.26 3.04
C GLY A 59 14.32 19.32 2.10
N PRO A 60 14.28 19.58 0.78
CA PRO A 60 13.54 18.75 -0.19
C PRO A 60 13.87 17.25 -0.14
N GLN A 61 15.15 16.90 0.04
CA GLN A 61 15.58 15.50 0.09
C GLN A 61 15.22 14.82 1.42
N GLU A 62 15.30 15.55 2.53
CA GLU A 62 14.89 15.04 3.83
C GLU A 62 13.36 14.82 3.88
N TRP A 63 12.60 15.78 3.36
CA TRP A 63 11.16 15.64 3.18
C TRP A 63 10.79 14.42 2.34
N LYS A 64 11.48 14.21 1.21
CA LYS A 64 11.29 13.05 0.34
C LYS A 64 11.50 11.75 1.11
N LEU A 65 12.61 11.66 1.87
CA LEU A 65 12.92 10.46 2.66
C LEU A 65 11.82 10.18 3.69
N LEU A 66 11.35 11.19 4.41
CA LEU A 66 10.27 11.05 5.40
C LEU A 66 8.94 10.65 4.75
N ALA A 67 8.57 11.30 3.64
CA ALA A 67 7.33 10.99 2.91
C ALA A 67 7.35 9.57 2.33
N MET A 68 8.48 9.13 1.77
CA MET A 68 8.63 7.75 1.27
C MET A 68 8.57 6.72 2.40
N LYS A 69 9.17 7.02 3.56
CA LYS A 69 9.05 6.17 4.75
C LYS A 69 7.60 6.01 5.20
N MET A 70 6.81 7.09 5.16
CA MET A 70 5.37 7.03 5.48
C MET A 70 4.59 6.18 4.47
N VAL A 71 4.85 6.32 3.17
CA VAL A 71 4.23 5.48 2.13
C VAL A 71 4.57 4.01 2.35
N ARG A 72 5.84 3.69 2.63
CA ARG A 72 6.28 2.31 2.93
C ARG A 72 5.62 1.76 4.19
N ALA A 73 5.54 2.55 5.25
CA ALA A 73 4.87 2.17 6.49
C ALA A 73 3.40 1.81 6.26
N GLU A 74 2.69 2.55 5.39
CA GLU A 74 1.29 2.24 5.03
C GLU A 74 1.20 0.97 4.15
N VAL A 75 2.15 0.79 3.23
CA VAL A 75 2.14 -0.33 2.28
C VAL A 75 2.55 -1.65 2.94
N PHE A 76 3.68 -1.66 3.63
CA PHE A 76 4.31 -2.87 4.18
C PHE A 76 4.09 -3.03 5.69
N GLY A 77 3.68 -1.97 6.38
CA GLY A 77 3.53 -1.95 7.82
C GLY A 77 4.78 -1.44 8.53
N VAL A 78 4.70 -1.33 9.85
CA VAL A 78 5.79 -0.90 10.72
C VAL A 78 6.14 -2.05 11.65
N SER A 79 7.41 -2.28 11.93
CA SER A 79 7.86 -3.30 12.89
C SER A 79 7.19 -3.09 14.25
N GLY A 80 6.54 -4.14 14.78
CA GLY A 80 5.80 -4.08 16.04
C GLY A 80 4.45 -3.35 15.98
N GLY A 81 4.03 -2.85 14.82
CA GLY A 81 2.74 -2.22 14.63
C GLY A 81 1.60 -3.24 14.51
N SER A 82 0.51 -3.04 15.26
CA SER A 82 -0.71 -3.86 15.15
C SER A 82 -1.68 -3.39 14.06
N ARG A 83 -1.43 -2.25 13.41
CA ARG A 83 -2.34 -1.69 12.40
C ARG A 83 -2.21 -2.48 11.08
N PRO A 84 -3.33 -2.80 10.41
CA PRO A 84 -3.28 -3.46 9.12
C PRO A 84 -2.66 -2.54 8.07
N CYS A 85 -1.66 -3.04 7.35
CA CYS A 85 -1.07 -2.39 6.18
C CYS A 85 -1.69 -2.92 4.88
N PHE A 86 -1.41 -2.25 3.75
CA PHE A 86 -1.90 -2.69 2.44
C PHE A 86 -1.50 -4.14 2.13
N ALA A 87 -0.23 -4.51 2.31
CA ALA A 87 0.27 -5.87 2.06
C ALA A 87 -0.44 -6.93 2.90
N SER A 88 -0.76 -6.61 4.16
CA SER A 88 -1.54 -7.49 5.03
C SER A 88 -2.99 -7.63 4.53
N THR A 89 -3.59 -6.55 4.04
CA THR A 89 -4.94 -6.54 3.47
C THR A 89 -5.02 -7.39 2.19
N VAL A 90 -4.04 -7.25 1.30
CA VAL A 90 -3.91 -8.10 0.09
C VAL A 90 -3.79 -9.57 0.47
N THR A 91 -2.97 -9.88 1.48
CA THR A 91 -2.79 -11.26 1.97
C THR A 91 -4.08 -11.84 2.55
N GLN A 92 -4.84 -11.05 3.32
CA GLN A 92 -6.12 -11.49 3.87
C GLN A 92 -7.14 -11.75 2.76
N LEU A 93 -7.21 -10.87 1.77
CA LEU A 93 -8.12 -11.04 0.63
C LEU A 93 -7.75 -12.26 -0.22
N GLU A 94 -6.46 -12.52 -0.42
CA GLU A 94 -5.98 -13.70 -1.14
C GLU A 94 -6.36 -15.00 -0.42
N ARG A 95 -6.15 -15.07 0.90
CA ARG A 95 -6.57 -16.23 1.71
C ARG A 95 -8.06 -16.48 1.60
N ARG A 96 -8.87 -15.41 1.71
CA ARG A 96 -10.32 -15.50 1.56
C ARG A 96 -10.72 -16.02 0.19
N GLN A 97 -10.11 -15.52 -0.88
CA GLN A 97 -10.39 -15.97 -2.24
C GLN A 97 -10.00 -17.44 -2.45
N LYS A 98 -8.81 -17.85 -1.99
CA LYS A 98 -8.39 -19.26 -2.02
C LYS A 98 -9.38 -20.17 -1.29
N SER A 99 -9.84 -19.77 -0.11
CA SER A 99 -10.85 -20.52 0.66
C SER A 99 -12.17 -20.67 -0.11
N TRP A 100 -12.63 -19.61 -0.79
CA TRP A 100 -13.84 -19.66 -1.60
C TRP A 100 -13.72 -20.53 -2.85
N HIS A 101 -12.52 -20.62 -3.43
CA HIS A 101 -12.27 -21.51 -4.57
C HIS A 101 -12.11 -22.97 -4.14
N ALA A 102 -11.55 -23.22 -2.95
CA ALA A 102 -11.35 -24.57 -2.42
C ALA A 102 -12.65 -25.21 -1.91
N ASP A 103 -13.55 -24.41 -1.34
CA ASP A 103 -14.85 -24.87 -0.81
C ASP A 103 -15.99 -24.07 -1.47
N PRO A 104 -16.36 -24.40 -2.72
CA PRO A 104 -17.43 -23.71 -3.42
C PRO A 104 -18.76 -23.97 -2.69
N PRO A 105 -19.69 -23.01 -2.69
CA PRO A 105 -20.93 -23.14 -1.94
C PRO A 105 -21.75 -24.36 -2.39
N GLY A 106 -22.47 -24.96 -1.44
CA GLY A 106 -23.12 -26.27 -1.58
C GLY A 106 -24.12 -26.39 -2.73
N ALA A 107 -24.71 -27.59 -2.90
CA ALA A 107 -25.54 -28.00 -4.05
C ALA A 107 -26.66 -27.03 -4.50
N PHE A 108 -27.09 -26.13 -3.62
CA PHE A 108 -28.15 -25.16 -3.87
C PHE A 108 -27.68 -23.86 -4.55
N PHE A 109 -26.38 -23.66 -4.74
CA PHE A 109 -25.84 -22.49 -5.41
C PHE A 109 -25.67 -22.72 -6.91
N PRO A 110 -25.90 -21.69 -7.75
CA PRO A 110 -25.72 -21.81 -9.19
C PRO A 110 -24.31 -22.28 -9.55
N ASP A 111 -24.18 -23.12 -10.58
CA ASP A 111 -22.89 -23.66 -11.05
C ASP A 111 -21.88 -22.57 -11.43
N SER A 112 -22.34 -21.35 -11.73
CA SER A 112 -21.49 -20.17 -11.96
C SER A 112 -20.64 -19.75 -10.75
N TYR A 113 -20.94 -20.28 -9.56
CA TYR A 113 -20.10 -20.12 -8.36
C TYR A 113 -19.04 -21.21 -8.20
N ARG A 114 -19.12 -22.29 -8.98
CA ARG A 114 -18.13 -23.37 -9.01
C ARG A 114 -17.09 -23.04 -10.06
N THR A 115 -15.96 -22.49 -9.64
CA THR A 115 -14.81 -22.29 -10.54
C THR A 115 -14.00 -23.57 -10.64
N THR A 116 -13.85 -24.11 -11.83
CA THR A 116 -12.95 -25.24 -12.13
C THR A 116 -11.58 -24.79 -12.68
N ASP A 117 -11.32 -23.48 -12.64
CA ASP A 117 -10.08 -22.88 -13.15
C ASP A 117 -8.94 -23.02 -12.12
N ASP A 118 -7.81 -23.58 -12.55
CA ASP A 118 -6.60 -23.73 -11.73
C ASP A 118 -5.98 -22.37 -11.34
N SER A 119 -6.32 -21.28 -12.06
CA SER A 119 -5.78 -19.93 -11.78
C SER A 119 -6.85 -18.83 -11.97
N PRO A 120 -7.79 -18.71 -11.01
CA PRO A 120 -8.89 -17.76 -11.14
C PRO A 120 -8.37 -16.32 -11.20
N SER A 121 -8.97 -15.53 -12.09
CA SER A 121 -8.55 -14.16 -12.41
C SER A 121 -8.41 -13.25 -11.18
N CYS A 122 -9.28 -13.39 -10.18
CA CYS A 122 -9.20 -12.65 -8.92
C CYS A 122 -7.88 -12.88 -8.18
N LEU A 123 -7.38 -14.12 -8.10
CA LEU A 123 -6.10 -14.44 -7.46
C LEU A 123 -4.91 -13.89 -8.25
N ARG A 124 -4.97 -13.95 -9.58
CA ARG A 124 -3.96 -13.33 -10.45
C ARG A 124 -3.85 -11.82 -10.20
N LEU A 125 -4.98 -11.13 -10.13
CA LEU A 125 -5.01 -9.68 -9.89
C LEU A 125 -4.40 -9.31 -8.53
N LEU A 126 -4.57 -10.14 -7.49
CA LEU A 126 -3.92 -9.90 -6.20
C LEU A 126 -2.40 -10.11 -6.28
N LYS A 127 -1.94 -11.10 -7.06
CA LYS A 127 -0.51 -11.29 -7.32
C LYS A 127 0.08 -10.08 -8.06
N ASP A 128 -0.64 -9.55 -9.05
CA ASP A 128 -0.24 -8.34 -9.77
C ASP A 128 -0.17 -7.13 -8.84
N ALA A 129 -1.15 -6.95 -7.95
CA ALA A 129 -1.14 -5.88 -6.95
C ALA A 129 0.09 -5.94 -6.03
N ARG A 130 0.50 -7.14 -5.58
CA ARG A 130 1.76 -7.33 -4.82
C ARG A 130 2.98 -6.94 -5.65
N GLY A 131 3.03 -7.38 -6.91
CA GLY A 131 4.13 -7.06 -7.82
C GLY A 131 4.26 -5.56 -8.06
N ILE A 132 3.14 -4.84 -8.18
CA ILE A 132 3.11 -3.39 -8.37
C ILE A 132 3.72 -2.66 -7.17
N VAL A 133 3.37 -3.03 -5.95
CA VAL A 133 3.89 -2.34 -4.76
C VAL A 133 5.29 -2.79 -4.36
N ALA A 134 5.77 -3.94 -4.84
CA ALA A 134 7.12 -4.43 -4.54
C ALA A 134 8.22 -3.46 -5.00
N CYS A 135 7.98 -2.63 -6.02
CA CYS A 135 8.95 -1.60 -6.44
C CYS A 135 9.12 -0.47 -5.40
N LEU A 136 8.30 -0.43 -4.36
CA LEU A 136 8.41 0.54 -3.26
C LEU A 136 9.30 0.03 -2.11
N ASP A 137 9.71 -1.24 -2.15
CA ASP A 137 10.47 -1.93 -1.09
C ASP A 137 11.98 -1.66 -1.15
N ASP A 138 12.46 -0.91 -2.15
CA ASP A 138 13.89 -0.56 -2.28
C ASP A 138 14.35 0.37 -1.13
N ASP A 139 14.82 -0.23 -0.05
CA ASP A 139 15.45 0.49 1.06
C ASP A 139 16.90 0.86 0.69
N PRO A 140 17.28 2.14 0.67
CA PRO A 140 18.66 2.50 0.97
C PRO A 140 18.81 2.33 2.48
N SER A 141 19.05 1.09 2.93
CA SER A 141 19.38 0.87 4.33
C SER A 141 20.55 1.78 4.71
N PRO A 142 20.48 2.52 5.82
CA PRO A 142 21.63 3.28 6.29
C PRO A 142 22.73 2.27 6.63
N SER A 143 23.81 2.34 5.86
CA SER A 143 25.05 1.63 6.12
C SER A 143 25.39 1.69 7.61
N ASN A 144 25.75 0.53 8.16
CA ASN A 144 26.32 0.34 9.49
C ASN A 144 27.17 1.54 9.94
N LEU A 145 26.66 2.30 10.91
CA LEU A 145 27.49 3.09 11.81
C LEU A 145 27.75 2.20 13.03
N GLY A 146 28.79 1.38 12.90
CA GLY A 146 29.50 0.73 14.01
C GLY A 146 30.92 1.24 14.05
#